data_AF-A0A353RPM3-F1
#
_entry.id   AF-A0A353RPM3-F1
#
_cell.length_a   1.000
_cell.length_b   1.000
_cell.length_c   1.000
_cell.angle_alpha   90.00
_cell.angle_beta   90.00
_cell.angle_gamma   90.00
#
_symmetry.space_group_name_H-M   'P 1'
#
loop_
_entity.id
_entity.type
_entity.pdbx_description
1 polymer ?
#
loop_
_entity_poly.entity_id
_entity_poly.type
_entity_poly.pdbx_seq_one_letter_code
_entity_poly.pdbx_strand_id
1 'polypeptide(L)'
;MKLHRLPLLLACCLIFTLAACNLVYTQAPNQTETEPRAQETKTETTHRTLISQIQGAQHRSPLEGQTVTDVYGIVTGITGSGFYLQDPKPDLDECTSEGIFIAMQPVSPVKVGDEVLIANGVVKEFNPAGAGNNSLTITQIQTNDFNVLSKGNSLPEPIVLGEGGRTIPNQVIANDVNGYAGKSGLFDPQEDGLDFYESLEGMRVQVNQALAVSPTSKYREVVIVADKGKNATVLSLRGILVLRPEDFNPERILIDDAFINIPEIQVGALFDQPIVGIISYDFGNFRLLPTEKLTFS
;
A
#
# COMPACT_ATOMS: atom_id res chain seq x y z
N MET A 1 46.83 62.90 -5.01
CA MET A 1 46.09 63.93 -4.27
C MET A 1 45.54 63.30 -2.99
N LYS A 2 45.94 63.85 -1.83
CA LYS A 2 45.52 63.69 -0.40
C LYS A 2 44.43 62.63 -0.06
N LEU A 3 44.61 61.62 0.80
CA LEU A 3 44.90 61.52 2.26
C LEU A 3 43.81 62.02 3.25
N HIS A 4 43.58 61.16 4.27
CA HIS A 4 42.98 61.31 5.63
C HIS A 4 41.50 60.91 5.82
N ARG A 5 41.05 60.21 6.90
CA ARG A 5 41.68 59.64 8.12
C ARG A 5 40.68 58.69 8.83
N LEU A 6 41.20 57.69 9.56
CA LEU A 6 40.53 56.82 10.56
C LEU A 6 40.46 57.51 11.96
N PRO A 7 39.68 57.00 12.94
CA PRO A 7 40.20 56.14 14.04
C PRO A 7 39.22 54.99 14.42
N LEU A 8 39.60 53.75 14.78
CA LEU A 8 40.45 53.14 15.83
C LEU A 8 39.76 52.95 17.20
N LEU A 9 39.91 51.72 17.74
CA LEU A 9 39.93 51.21 19.14
C LEU A 9 38.96 50.02 19.34
N LEU A 10 39.30 48.87 19.97
CA LEU A 10 40.54 48.35 20.56
C LEU A 10 40.40 46.82 20.81
N ALA A 11 41.54 46.14 20.93
CA ALA A 11 41.79 44.70 21.02
C ALA A 11 41.47 44.01 22.37
N CYS A 12 41.48 42.67 22.39
CA CYS A 12 42.48 41.91 23.19
C CYS A 12 42.57 40.42 22.77
N CYS A 13 43.77 39.99 22.38
CA CYS A 13 44.20 38.59 22.24
C CYS A 13 44.70 38.06 23.58
N LEU A 14 44.56 36.76 23.82
CA LEU A 14 45.50 36.01 24.66
C LEU A 14 45.68 34.59 24.12
N ILE A 15 46.93 34.28 23.79
CA ILE A 15 47.49 32.98 23.42
C ILE A 15 48.03 32.33 24.70
N PHE A 16 47.87 31.02 24.89
CA PHE A 16 48.85 30.21 25.62
C PHE A 16 48.85 28.76 25.13
N THR A 17 50.04 28.31 24.70
CA THR A 17 50.45 26.94 24.40
C THR A 17 50.80 26.19 25.69
N LEU A 18 50.64 24.86 25.73
CA LEU A 18 51.39 23.88 26.57
C LEU A 18 50.89 22.46 26.20
N ALA A 19 51.71 21.61 25.59
CA ALA A 19 52.73 20.72 26.21
C ALA A 19 52.13 19.38 26.68
N ALA A 20 52.61 18.30 26.07
CA ALA A 20 52.28 16.92 26.38
C ALA A 20 52.72 16.53 27.79
N CYS A 21 51.86 15.79 28.50
CA CYS A 21 52.20 15.16 29.77
C CYS A 21 51.88 13.66 29.68
N ASN A 22 52.92 12.84 29.70
CA ASN A 22 52.84 11.40 29.92
C ASN A 22 52.38 11.14 31.36
N LEU A 23 51.29 10.40 31.53
CA LEU A 23 50.92 9.82 32.82
C LEU A 23 50.99 8.30 32.74
N VAL A 24 51.94 7.78 33.49
CA VAL A 24 52.16 6.37 33.81
C VAL A 24 50.94 5.86 34.57
N TYR A 25 50.30 4.81 34.06
CA TYR A 25 49.23 4.11 34.75
C TYR A 25 49.85 3.06 35.68
N THR A 26 49.78 3.29 36.98
CA THR A 26 50.06 2.26 38.01
C THR A 26 48.90 1.26 38.03
N GLN A 27 49.18 -0.02 37.75
CA GLN A 27 48.24 -1.12 38.01
C GLN A 27 48.10 -1.36 39.51
N ALA A 28 46.86 -1.37 40.00
CA ALA A 28 46.49 -1.96 41.30
C ALA A 28 46.00 -3.41 41.09
N PRO A 29 46.18 -4.31 42.07
CA PRO A 29 46.15 -5.75 41.83
C PRO A 29 44.73 -6.33 41.66
N ASN A 30 44.71 -7.37 40.84
CA ASN A 30 43.62 -8.25 40.48
C ASN A 30 42.85 -8.77 41.72
N GLN A 31 41.54 -8.45 41.82
CA GLN A 31 40.62 -9.21 42.66
C GLN A 31 39.54 -9.83 41.79
N THR A 32 39.60 -11.15 41.71
CA THR A 32 38.65 -12.04 41.09
C THR A 32 37.39 -12.08 41.96
N GLU A 33 36.32 -11.43 41.53
CA GLU A 33 34.97 -11.67 42.06
C GLU A 33 34.08 -12.14 40.91
N THR A 34 33.59 -13.37 41.05
CA THR A 34 32.76 -14.05 40.05
C THR A 34 31.32 -13.60 40.25
N GLU A 35 30.89 -12.60 39.49
CA GLU A 35 29.49 -12.18 39.42
C GLU A 35 28.70 -13.19 38.56
N PRO A 36 27.53 -13.68 39.01
CA PRO A 36 26.76 -14.65 38.24
C PRO A 36 26.19 -13.98 36.99
N ARG A 37 26.68 -14.40 35.83
CA ARG A 37 26.19 -13.96 34.53
C ARG A 37 24.71 -14.30 34.42
N ALA A 38 23.85 -13.28 34.50
CA ALA A 38 22.46 -13.39 34.08
C ALA A 38 22.45 -13.91 32.63
N GLN A 39 21.82 -15.07 32.42
CA GLN A 39 21.51 -15.53 31.07
C GLN A 39 20.49 -14.54 30.50
N GLU A 40 20.98 -13.63 29.65
CA GLU A 40 20.12 -12.92 28.72
C GLU A 40 19.35 -13.98 27.93
N THR A 41 18.07 -14.09 28.25
CA THR A 41 17.15 -14.89 27.46
C THR A 41 17.01 -14.15 26.15
N LYS A 42 17.76 -14.58 25.12
CA LYS A 42 17.57 -14.13 23.75
C LYS A 42 16.15 -14.53 23.36
N THR A 43 15.22 -13.59 23.46
CA THR A 43 13.90 -13.72 22.85
C THR A 43 14.17 -13.89 21.36
N GLU A 44 14.07 -15.11 20.83
CA GLU A 44 13.92 -15.31 19.39
C GLU A 44 12.60 -14.64 19.01
N THR A 45 12.68 -13.37 18.62
CA THR A 45 11.69 -12.82 17.70
C THR A 45 11.83 -13.63 16.43
N THR A 46 10.97 -14.63 16.26
CA THR A 46 10.76 -15.30 14.98
C THR A 46 10.59 -14.20 13.93
N HIS A 47 11.55 -14.12 13.01
CA HIS A 47 11.59 -13.07 12.00
C HIS A 47 10.48 -13.37 10.98
N ARG A 48 9.31 -12.78 11.18
CA ARG A 48 8.21 -12.81 10.23
C ARG A 48 8.54 -11.99 8.98
N THR A 49 8.13 -12.48 7.82
CA THR A 49 8.01 -11.66 6.60
C THR A 49 6.69 -10.89 6.60
N LEU A 50 6.75 -9.56 6.51
CA LEU A 50 5.57 -8.69 6.45
C LEU A 50 4.99 -8.68 5.03
N ILE A 51 3.68 -8.42 4.91
CA ILE A 51 3.05 -8.28 3.60
C ILE A 51 3.61 -7.06 2.87
N SER A 52 3.83 -5.93 3.56
CA SER A 52 4.47 -4.74 3.00
C SER A 52 5.86 -4.97 2.42
N GLN A 53 6.63 -5.91 2.98
CA GLN A 53 7.94 -6.31 2.44
C GLN A 53 7.83 -7.15 1.17
N ILE A 54 6.74 -7.92 1.03
CA ILE A 54 6.47 -8.70 -0.18
C ILE A 54 5.96 -7.78 -1.28
N GLN A 55 5.08 -6.85 -0.96
CA GLN A 55 4.58 -5.87 -1.92
C GLN A 55 5.72 -4.92 -2.36
N GLY A 56 6.35 -4.25 -1.41
CA GLY A 56 7.37 -3.24 -1.66
C GLY A 56 6.78 -1.95 -2.29
N ALA A 57 7.60 -0.91 -2.36
CA ALA A 57 7.22 0.38 -2.94
C ALA A 57 7.60 0.42 -4.44
N GLN A 58 7.01 -0.49 -5.22
CA GLN A 58 7.24 -0.64 -6.66
C GLN A 58 6.17 -1.56 -7.27
N HIS A 59 5.93 -1.43 -8.58
CA HIS A 59 4.96 -2.22 -9.36
C HIS A 59 5.17 -3.74 -9.46
N ARG A 60 6.28 -4.26 -8.92
CA ARG A 60 6.59 -5.70 -8.92
C ARG A 60 7.30 -6.03 -7.62
N SER A 61 6.92 -7.13 -7.00
CA SER A 61 7.50 -7.53 -5.72
C SER A 61 9.04 -7.57 -5.73
N PRO A 62 9.73 -7.00 -4.73
CA PRO A 62 11.17 -7.21 -4.53
C PRO A 62 11.51 -8.66 -4.16
N LEU A 63 10.50 -9.44 -3.76
CA LEU A 63 10.61 -10.84 -3.38
C LEU A 63 10.09 -11.78 -4.47
N GLU A 64 9.84 -11.30 -5.69
CA GLU A 64 9.38 -12.16 -6.79
C GLU A 64 10.26 -13.41 -6.96
N GLY A 65 9.61 -14.57 -7.02
CA GLY A 65 10.27 -15.86 -7.21
C GLY A 65 10.94 -16.42 -5.95
N GLN A 66 11.01 -15.64 -4.88
CA GLN A 66 11.54 -16.08 -3.59
C GLN A 66 10.48 -16.85 -2.80
N THR A 67 10.96 -17.72 -1.92
CA THR A 67 10.13 -18.38 -0.92
C THR A 67 10.06 -17.51 0.32
N VAL A 68 8.85 -17.30 0.83
CA VAL A 68 8.58 -16.57 2.08
C VAL A 68 7.95 -17.52 3.09
N THR A 69 8.17 -17.24 4.37
CA THR A 69 7.65 -18.02 5.49
C THR A 69 7.08 -17.10 6.55
N ASP A 70 6.23 -17.65 7.40
CA ASP A 70 5.65 -16.97 8.56
C ASP A 70 4.87 -15.68 8.22
N VAL A 71 4.21 -15.63 7.06
CA VAL A 71 3.36 -14.50 6.66
C VAL A 71 1.98 -14.68 7.27
N TYR A 72 1.60 -13.86 8.26
CA TYR A 72 0.24 -13.88 8.82
C TYR A 72 -0.66 -12.79 8.23
N GLY A 73 -1.97 -12.95 8.37
CA GLY A 73 -2.95 -11.88 8.15
C GLY A 73 -4.37 -12.34 8.41
N ILE A 74 -5.33 -11.44 8.19
CA ILE A 74 -6.77 -11.73 8.27
C ILE A 74 -7.33 -11.91 6.86
N VAL A 75 -8.12 -12.96 6.65
CA VAL A 75 -8.81 -13.20 5.38
C VAL A 75 -9.90 -12.14 5.19
N THR A 76 -9.82 -11.36 4.12
CA THR A 76 -10.72 -10.23 3.85
C THR A 76 -11.72 -10.50 2.72
N GLY A 77 -11.40 -11.44 1.83
CA GLY A 77 -12.26 -11.86 0.71
C GLY A 77 -11.83 -13.20 0.14
N ILE A 78 -12.75 -13.97 -0.42
CA ILE A 78 -12.47 -15.33 -0.93
C ILE A 78 -13.01 -15.45 -2.35
N THR A 79 -12.19 -15.95 -3.26
CA THR A 79 -12.56 -16.18 -4.67
C THR A 79 -12.45 -17.67 -5.01
N GLY A 80 -12.79 -18.04 -6.25
CA GLY A 80 -12.61 -19.42 -6.72
C GLY A 80 -11.15 -19.84 -6.92
N SER A 81 -10.20 -18.90 -6.91
CA SER A 81 -8.77 -19.11 -7.18
C SER A 81 -7.86 -18.85 -5.98
N GLY A 82 -8.42 -18.42 -4.85
CA GLY A 82 -7.65 -18.05 -3.68
C GLY A 82 -8.43 -17.18 -2.70
N PHE A 83 -7.72 -16.42 -1.89
CA PHE A 83 -8.31 -15.47 -0.95
C PHE A 83 -7.38 -14.27 -0.73
N TYR A 84 -7.96 -13.13 -0.39
CA TYR A 84 -7.23 -11.93 0.03
C TYR A 84 -6.90 -12.02 1.51
N LEU A 85 -5.66 -11.69 1.84
CA LEU A 85 -5.10 -11.66 3.18
C LEU A 85 -4.57 -10.25 3.44
N GLN A 86 -4.90 -9.64 4.57
CA GLN A 86 -4.40 -8.31 4.93
C GLN A 86 -3.80 -8.32 6.33
N ASP A 87 -2.68 -7.62 6.52
CA ASP A 87 -2.02 -7.52 7.81
C ASP A 87 -2.91 -6.76 8.81
N PRO A 88 -3.26 -7.35 9.97
CA PRO A 88 -3.99 -6.65 11.03
C PRO A 88 -3.13 -5.60 11.77
N LYS A 89 -1.82 -5.56 11.53
CA LYS A 89 -0.87 -4.60 12.12
C LYS A 89 -0.09 -3.94 10.98
N PRO A 90 -0.73 -3.06 10.20
CA PRO A 90 -0.10 -2.38 9.09
C PRO A 90 1.11 -1.56 9.58
N ASP A 91 2.09 -1.36 8.71
CA ASP A 91 3.11 -0.35 8.92
C ASP A 91 2.55 1.07 8.63
N LEU A 92 3.45 2.05 8.55
CA LEU A 92 3.07 3.46 8.35
C LEU A 92 3.47 3.98 6.97
N ASP A 93 3.95 3.13 6.07
CA ASP A 93 4.41 3.51 4.74
C ASP A 93 3.27 3.36 3.72
N GLU A 94 2.73 4.49 3.29
CA GLU A 94 1.65 4.53 2.29
C GLU A 94 2.10 4.06 0.90
N CYS A 95 3.41 3.88 0.68
CA CYS A 95 3.94 3.36 -0.57
C CYS A 95 3.95 1.83 -0.62
N THR A 96 3.62 1.13 0.47
CA THR A 96 3.53 -0.34 0.49
C THR A 96 2.12 -0.81 0.83
N SER A 97 1.67 -1.82 0.11
CA SER A 97 0.40 -2.47 0.43
C SER A 97 0.54 -3.44 1.59
N GLU A 98 -0.49 -3.49 2.43
CA GLU A 98 -0.65 -4.44 3.53
C GLU A 98 -1.56 -5.62 3.17
N GLY A 99 -2.10 -5.61 1.95
CA GLY A 99 -2.93 -6.65 1.37
C GLY A 99 -2.13 -7.51 0.40
N ILE A 100 -2.49 -8.79 0.30
CA ILE A 100 -1.93 -9.71 -0.69
C ILE A 100 -2.94 -10.77 -1.08
N PHE A 101 -2.87 -11.23 -2.32
CA PHE A 101 -3.66 -12.38 -2.76
C PHE A 101 -2.90 -13.68 -2.51
N ILE A 102 -3.58 -14.66 -1.91
CA ILE A 102 -3.05 -16.01 -1.71
C ILE A 102 -3.66 -16.92 -2.79
N ALA A 103 -2.84 -17.27 -3.77
CA ALA A 103 -3.23 -18.12 -4.89
C ALA A 103 -3.15 -19.60 -4.51
N MET A 104 -4.28 -20.29 -4.62
CA MET A 104 -4.43 -21.67 -4.16
C MET A 104 -5.45 -22.42 -5.03
N GLN A 105 -5.08 -23.60 -5.54
CA GLN A 105 -6.00 -24.48 -6.27
C GLN A 105 -5.78 -25.96 -5.91
N PRO A 106 -6.82 -26.69 -5.44
CA PRO A 106 -8.15 -26.18 -5.08
C PRO A 106 -8.08 -25.28 -3.83
N VAL A 107 -8.98 -24.31 -3.72
CA VAL A 107 -9.05 -23.44 -2.54
C VAL A 107 -9.44 -24.28 -1.31
N SER A 108 -8.55 -24.37 -0.32
CA SER A 108 -8.84 -25.00 0.97
C SER A 108 -9.89 -24.19 1.77
N PRO A 109 -10.70 -24.82 2.62
CA PRO A 109 -11.75 -24.12 3.36
C PRO A 109 -11.19 -23.06 4.32
N VAL A 110 -11.45 -21.79 4.03
CA VAL A 110 -11.23 -20.63 4.90
C VAL A 110 -12.49 -19.76 4.94
N LYS A 111 -12.58 -18.86 5.92
CA LYS A 111 -13.66 -17.88 6.03
C LYS A 111 -13.09 -16.47 6.17
N VAL A 112 -13.85 -15.49 5.68
CA VAL A 112 -13.58 -14.07 5.99
C VAL A 112 -13.55 -13.90 7.52
N GLY A 113 -12.52 -13.21 8.02
CA GLY A 113 -12.24 -13.06 9.46
C GLY A 113 -11.40 -14.18 10.09
N ASP A 114 -11.03 -15.23 9.34
CA ASP A 114 -10.01 -16.18 9.80
C ASP A 114 -8.64 -15.51 9.80
N GLU A 115 -7.86 -15.72 10.87
CA GLU A 115 -6.44 -15.36 10.92
C GLU A 115 -5.64 -16.54 10.40
N VAL A 116 -4.83 -16.30 9.37
CA VAL A 116 -4.07 -17.34 8.67
C VAL A 116 -2.59 -17.04 8.77
N LEU A 117 -1.80 -18.09 9.00
CA LEU A 117 -0.35 -18.12 8.86
C LEU A 117 0.03 -18.92 7.62
N ILE A 118 0.65 -18.28 6.64
CA ILE A 118 1.32 -18.97 5.54
C ILE A 118 2.67 -19.47 6.06
N ALA A 119 2.78 -20.79 6.22
CA ALA A 119 4.01 -21.40 6.73
C ALA A 119 5.13 -21.35 5.69
N ASN A 120 4.77 -21.56 4.41
CA ASN A 120 5.67 -21.48 3.27
C ASN A 120 4.88 -21.09 2.02
N GLY A 121 5.45 -20.24 1.16
CA GLY A 121 4.86 -19.94 -0.14
C GLY A 121 5.86 -19.25 -1.07
N VAL A 122 5.57 -19.27 -2.38
CA VAL A 122 6.40 -18.61 -3.39
C VAL A 122 5.71 -17.34 -3.86
N VAL A 123 6.41 -16.21 -3.81
CA VAL A 123 5.91 -14.95 -4.34
C VAL A 123 5.93 -14.99 -5.86
N LYS A 124 4.83 -14.55 -6.49
CA LYS A 124 4.63 -14.56 -7.93
C LYS A 124 3.99 -13.25 -8.38
N GLU A 125 4.41 -12.80 -9.55
CA GLU A 125 3.73 -11.75 -10.31
C GLU A 125 2.76 -12.40 -11.31
N PHE A 126 1.46 -12.26 -11.09
CA PHE A 126 0.43 -12.78 -11.99
C PHE A 126 0.00 -11.71 -12.98
N ASN A 127 0.16 -11.97 -14.28
CA ASN A 127 -0.33 -11.06 -15.32
C ASN A 127 -1.75 -11.47 -15.75
N PRO A 128 -2.80 -10.71 -15.36
CA PRO A 128 -4.17 -11.08 -15.69
C PRO A 128 -4.50 -10.97 -17.18
N ALA A 129 -3.75 -10.14 -17.93
CA ALA A 129 -3.86 -10.09 -19.39
C ALA A 129 -3.16 -11.27 -20.07
N GLY A 130 -2.37 -12.07 -19.35
CA GLY A 130 -1.58 -13.19 -19.87
C GLY A 130 -0.07 -12.90 -19.88
N ALA A 131 0.75 -13.95 -19.70
CA ALA A 131 2.19 -13.82 -19.58
C ALA A 131 2.82 -13.09 -20.78
N GLY A 132 3.59 -12.03 -20.50
CA GLY A 132 4.28 -11.22 -21.50
C GLY A 132 3.45 -10.11 -22.14
N ASN A 133 2.16 -9.99 -21.80
CA ASN A 133 1.34 -8.86 -22.25
C ASN A 133 1.66 -7.58 -21.47
N ASN A 134 1.53 -6.44 -22.13
CA ASN A 134 1.80 -5.13 -21.53
C ASN A 134 0.66 -4.73 -20.58
N SER A 135 0.74 -5.19 -19.34
CA SER A 135 -0.21 -4.97 -18.26
C SER A 135 0.52 -5.09 -16.92
N LEU A 136 0.10 -4.33 -15.91
CA LEU A 136 0.55 -4.59 -14.55
C LEU A 136 0.24 -6.03 -14.12
N THR A 137 0.97 -6.47 -13.12
CA THR A 137 0.84 -7.78 -12.49
C THR A 137 0.21 -7.63 -11.12
N ILE A 138 -0.35 -8.73 -10.61
CA ILE A 138 -0.80 -8.84 -9.23
C ILE A 138 0.27 -9.57 -8.45
N THR A 139 0.75 -8.99 -7.36
CA THR A 139 1.64 -9.64 -6.41
C THR A 139 0.83 -10.64 -5.59
N GLN A 140 1.22 -11.91 -5.65
CA GLN A 140 0.52 -12.99 -4.94
C GLN A 140 1.49 -13.99 -4.33
N ILE A 141 1.05 -14.68 -3.28
CA ILE A 141 1.75 -15.85 -2.73
C ILE A 141 1.04 -17.11 -3.24
N GLN A 142 1.77 -17.96 -3.95
CA GLN A 142 1.28 -19.28 -4.34
C GLN A 142 1.63 -20.31 -3.27
N THR A 143 0.61 -20.92 -2.66
CA THR A 143 0.81 -21.92 -1.60
C THR A 143 -0.42 -22.80 -1.34
N ASN A 144 -0.19 -23.98 -0.77
CA ASN A 144 -1.20 -24.81 -0.09
C ASN A 144 -0.86 -25.03 1.40
N ASP A 145 0.27 -24.48 1.88
CA ASP A 145 0.82 -24.71 3.21
C ASP A 145 0.53 -23.52 4.13
N PHE A 146 -0.61 -23.59 4.81
CA PHE A 146 -1.05 -22.57 5.74
C PHE A 146 -1.79 -23.18 6.94
N ASN A 147 -1.87 -22.41 8.02
CA ASN A 147 -2.60 -22.75 9.23
C ASN A 147 -3.60 -21.64 9.57
N VAL A 148 -4.83 -22.01 9.94
CA VAL A 148 -5.77 -21.07 10.56
C VAL A 148 -5.44 -20.97 12.05
N LEU A 149 -4.99 -19.80 12.50
CA LEU A 149 -4.61 -19.54 13.88
C LEU A 149 -5.81 -19.22 14.76
N SER A 150 -6.75 -18.42 14.25
CA SER A 150 -7.95 -17.99 14.96
C SER A 150 -9.08 -17.69 13.97
N LYS A 151 -10.33 -17.54 14.46
CA LYS A 151 -11.53 -17.41 13.62
C LYS A 151 -12.45 -16.31 14.11
N GLY A 152 -13.18 -15.67 13.20
CA GLY A 152 -14.20 -14.66 13.52
C GLY A 152 -13.62 -13.36 14.06
N ASN A 153 -12.38 -13.04 13.67
CA ASN A 153 -11.74 -11.78 14.03
C ASN A 153 -12.40 -10.61 13.32
N SER A 154 -12.24 -9.41 13.88
CA SER A 154 -12.58 -8.17 13.16
C SER A 154 -11.68 -8.02 11.94
N LEU A 155 -12.24 -7.50 10.85
CA LEU A 155 -11.46 -7.22 9.65
C LEU A 155 -10.59 -5.97 9.88
N PRO A 156 -9.43 -5.85 9.20
CA PRO A 156 -8.67 -4.61 9.18
C PRO A 156 -9.56 -3.44 8.75
N GLU A 157 -9.40 -2.31 9.44
CA GLU A 157 -10.10 -1.07 9.12
C GLU A 157 -9.78 -0.66 7.67
N PRO A 158 -10.79 -0.29 6.86
CA PRO A 158 -10.56 0.08 5.48
C PRO A 158 -9.85 1.44 5.38
N ILE A 159 -8.94 1.58 4.40
CA ILE A 159 -8.34 2.87 4.08
C ILE A 159 -9.37 3.75 3.37
N VAL A 160 -9.67 4.91 3.92
CA VAL A 160 -10.57 5.88 3.29
C VAL A 160 -9.88 6.51 2.08
N LEU A 161 -10.55 6.53 0.93
CA LEU A 161 -10.10 7.21 -0.29
C LEU A 161 -10.86 8.52 -0.45
N GLY A 162 -10.13 9.63 -0.62
CA GLY A 162 -10.68 10.97 -0.70
C GLY A 162 -10.64 11.74 0.63
N GLU A 163 -11.67 12.53 0.91
CA GLU A 163 -11.72 13.40 2.09
C GLU A 163 -11.60 12.60 3.40
N GLY A 164 -10.67 13.05 4.25
CA GLY A 164 -10.41 12.42 5.55
C GLY A 164 -9.57 11.14 5.47
N GLY A 165 -9.10 10.76 4.28
CA GLY A 165 -8.20 9.64 4.06
C GLY A 165 -7.09 9.99 3.07
N ARG A 166 -6.73 9.04 2.21
CA ARG A 166 -5.69 9.25 1.19
C ARG A 166 -6.27 10.05 0.02
N THR A 167 -5.61 11.16 -0.31
CA THR A 167 -5.99 11.98 -1.48
C THR A 167 -5.71 11.20 -2.75
N ILE A 168 -6.74 11.01 -3.57
CA ILE A 168 -6.61 10.33 -4.87
C ILE A 168 -6.01 11.31 -5.87
N PRO A 169 -4.90 10.98 -6.57
CA PRO A 169 -4.42 11.78 -7.69
C PRO A 169 -5.51 11.96 -8.74
N ASN A 170 -5.63 13.17 -9.30
CA ASN A 170 -6.74 13.56 -10.16
C ASN A 170 -6.32 14.20 -11.50
N GLN A 171 -5.05 14.06 -11.90
CA GLN A 171 -4.55 14.61 -13.16
C GLN A 171 -3.59 13.64 -13.87
N VAL A 172 -2.60 13.14 -13.13
CA VAL A 172 -1.54 12.31 -13.67
C VAL A 172 -1.84 10.83 -13.47
N ILE A 173 -1.88 10.07 -14.57
CA ILE A 173 -1.93 8.59 -14.49
C ILE A 173 -0.53 8.06 -14.17
N ALA A 174 0.43 8.41 -15.02
CA ALA A 174 1.85 8.21 -14.80
C ALA A 174 2.64 9.23 -15.64
N ASN A 175 3.69 9.87 -15.11
CA ASN A 175 4.47 10.87 -15.87
C ASN A 175 5.95 10.50 -16.13
N ASP A 176 6.47 9.47 -15.49
CA ASP A 176 7.88 9.09 -15.56
C ASP A 176 8.12 7.64 -16.05
N VAL A 177 7.04 6.98 -16.46
CA VAL A 177 7.08 5.65 -17.06
C VAL A 177 7.49 5.73 -18.53
N ASN A 178 8.59 5.05 -18.89
CA ASN A 178 8.99 4.85 -20.28
C ASN A 178 8.71 3.41 -20.72
N GLY A 179 7.53 3.19 -21.30
CA GLY A 179 7.09 1.88 -21.77
C GLY A 179 6.30 1.13 -20.71
N TYR A 180 6.95 0.26 -19.94
CA TYR A 180 6.28 -0.62 -18.96
C TYR A 180 6.57 -0.17 -17.53
N ALA A 181 5.53 0.23 -16.79
CA ALA A 181 5.63 0.72 -15.41
C ALA A 181 6.33 -0.29 -14.47
N GLY A 182 6.15 -1.59 -14.68
CA GLY A 182 6.85 -2.63 -13.92
C GLY A 182 8.38 -2.72 -14.17
N LYS A 183 8.98 -1.81 -14.93
CA LYS A 183 10.42 -1.78 -15.27
C LYS A 183 11.05 -0.39 -15.27
N SER A 184 10.28 0.68 -15.12
CA SER A 184 10.77 2.06 -15.24
C SER A 184 9.81 3.02 -14.55
N GLY A 185 10.32 4.19 -14.15
CA GLY A 185 9.59 5.18 -13.36
C GLY A 185 10.04 5.11 -11.90
N LEU A 186 9.81 6.20 -11.18
CA LEU A 186 9.78 6.21 -9.73
C LEU A 186 8.46 5.58 -9.27
N PHE A 187 8.40 5.29 -7.97
CA PHE A 187 7.14 4.89 -7.36
C PHE A 187 6.64 6.03 -6.48
N ASP A 188 5.66 6.79 -6.96
CA ASP A 188 5.21 8.06 -6.36
C ASP A 188 3.67 8.16 -6.24
N PRO A 189 3.06 7.34 -5.34
CA PRO A 189 1.60 7.24 -5.20
C PRO A 189 0.90 8.54 -4.76
N GLN A 190 1.63 9.59 -4.39
CA GLN A 190 1.04 10.91 -4.11
C GLN A 190 0.83 11.76 -5.37
N GLU A 191 1.49 11.43 -6.49
CA GLU A 191 1.41 12.13 -7.76
C GLU A 191 0.74 11.28 -8.84
N ASP A 192 1.14 10.02 -8.97
CA ASP A 192 0.68 9.13 -10.02
C ASP A 192 -0.49 8.25 -9.57
N GLY A 193 -1.60 8.32 -10.31
CA GLY A 193 -2.78 7.51 -10.03
C GLY A 193 -2.54 6.01 -10.20
N LEU A 194 -1.62 5.63 -11.10
CA LEU A 194 -1.23 4.23 -11.28
C LEU A 194 -0.61 3.68 -9.97
N ASP A 195 0.36 4.40 -9.43
CA ASP A 195 1.11 4.06 -8.23
C ASP A 195 0.24 4.12 -6.98
N PHE A 196 -0.69 5.10 -6.94
CA PHE A 196 -1.66 5.23 -5.85
C PHE A 196 -2.44 3.93 -5.64
N TYR A 197 -3.02 3.37 -6.69
CA TYR A 197 -3.79 2.13 -6.56
C TYR A 197 -2.90 0.88 -6.44
N GLU A 198 -1.70 0.89 -7.01
CA GLU A 198 -0.69 -0.17 -6.79
C GLU A 198 -0.34 -0.27 -5.29
N SER A 199 -0.14 0.87 -4.63
CA SER A 199 0.14 0.93 -3.18
C SER A 199 -1.02 0.43 -2.30
N LEU A 200 -2.19 0.18 -2.88
CA LEU A 200 -3.38 -0.33 -2.22
C LEU A 200 -3.73 -1.77 -2.65
N GLU A 201 -2.92 -2.42 -3.48
CA GLU A 201 -3.24 -3.72 -4.07
C GLU A 201 -3.62 -4.76 -3.00
N GLY A 202 -4.81 -5.34 -3.10
CA GLY A 202 -5.31 -6.36 -2.16
C GLY A 202 -5.80 -5.80 -0.81
N MET A 203 -5.70 -4.49 -0.56
CA MET A 203 -6.15 -3.87 0.68
C MET A 203 -7.66 -3.58 0.66
N ARG A 204 -8.27 -3.62 1.85
CA ARG A 204 -9.60 -3.07 2.09
C ARG A 204 -9.56 -1.54 2.05
N VAL A 205 -10.45 -0.95 1.28
CA VAL A 205 -10.62 0.51 1.14
C VAL A 205 -12.08 0.89 1.30
N GLN A 206 -12.32 2.17 1.58
CA GLN A 206 -13.64 2.76 1.73
C GLN A 206 -13.77 4.03 0.89
N VAL A 207 -14.85 4.14 0.13
CA VAL A 207 -15.19 5.35 -0.63
C VAL A 207 -16.47 5.97 -0.07
N ASN A 208 -16.35 7.19 0.44
CA ASN A 208 -17.47 7.93 1.02
C ASN A 208 -18.25 8.70 -0.04
N GLN A 209 -19.57 8.79 0.13
CA GLN A 209 -20.47 9.58 -0.73
C GLN A 209 -20.17 9.40 -2.22
N ALA A 210 -19.94 8.15 -2.63
CA ALA A 210 -19.58 7.82 -4.00
C ALA A 210 -20.65 8.36 -4.96
N LEU A 211 -20.21 8.90 -6.10
CA LEU A 211 -21.07 9.36 -7.18
C LEU A 211 -20.80 8.53 -8.43
N ALA A 212 -21.84 7.91 -8.99
CA ALA A 212 -21.72 7.19 -10.24
C ALA A 212 -21.53 8.16 -11.43
N VAL A 213 -20.42 7.98 -12.16
CA VAL A 213 -20.09 8.78 -13.36
C VAL A 213 -20.24 7.97 -14.65
N SER A 214 -20.60 6.69 -14.55
CA SER A 214 -21.05 5.83 -15.65
C SER A 214 -22.30 5.05 -15.24
N PRO A 215 -23.11 4.56 -16.20
CA PRO A 215 -24.09 3.53 -15.90
C PRO A 215 -23.39 2.18 -15.70
N THR A 216 -24.12 1.20 -15.15
CA THR A 216 -23.62 -0.19 -15.08
C THR A 216 -23.36 -0.75 -16.48
N SER A 217 -22.14 -1.24 -16.70
CA SER A 217 -21.70 -1.83 -17.96
C SER A 217 -22.34 -3.21 -18.21
N LYS A 218 -22.17 -3.76 -19.41
CA LYS A 218 -22.58 -5.14 -19.72
C LYS A 218 -21.79 -6.19 -18.93
N TYR A 219 -20.62 -5.82 -18.40
CA TYR A 219 -19.78 -6.63 -17.52
C TYR A 219 -20.08 -6.36 -16.04
N ARG A 220 -21.19 -5.68 -15.74
CA ARG A 220 -21.61 -5.32 -14.38
C ARG A 220 -20.68 -4.35 -13.66
N GLU A 221 -19.80 -3.66 -14.37
CA GLU A 221 -18.91 -2.66 -13.78
C GLU A 221 -19.56 -1.27 -13.72
N VAL A 222 -19.15 -0.44 -12.77
CA VAL A 222 -19.58 0.97 -12.65
C VAL A 222 -18.39 1.85 -12.33
N VAL A 223 -18.23 2.99 -12.99
CA VAL A 223 -17.23 3.99 -12.62
C VAL A 223 -17.84 4.99 -11.65
N ILE A 224 -17.15 5.22 -10.53
CA ILE A 224 -17.52 6.20 -9.52
C ILE A 224 -16.39 7.20 -9.27
N VAL A 225 -16.71 8.27 -8.56
CA VAL A 225 -15.74 9.18 -7.91
C VAL A 225 -16.10 9.33 -6.43
N ALA A 226 -15.09 9.55 -5.58
CA ALA A 226 -15.27 9.78 -4.15
C ALA A 226 -15.90 11.15 -3.86
N ASP A 227 -16.53 11.29 -2.68
CA ASP A 227 -16.95 12.56 -2.08
C ASP A 227 -17.80 13.44 -3.01
N LYS A 228 -18.78 12.84 -3.70
CA LYS A 228 -19.63 13.53 -4.69
C LYS A 228 -18.85 14.18 -5.85
N GLY A 229 -17.62 13.74 -6.08
CA GLY A 229 -16.71 14.32 -7.06
C GLY A 229 -16.09 15.65 -6.62
N LYS A 230 -16.00 15.93 -5.31
CA LYS A 230 -15.39 17.18 -4.79
C LYS A 230 -13.96 17.40 -5.29
N ASN A 231 -13.20 16.32 -5.40
CA ASN A 231 -11.82 16.32 -5.91
C ASN A 231 -11.71 15.83 -7.35
N ALA A 232 -12.84 15.52 -8.00
CA ALA A 232 -12.86 15.33 -9.44
C ALA A 232 -12.65 16.68 -10.11
N THR A 233 -11.81 16.72 -11.13
CA THR A 233 -11.43 18.00 -11.71
C THR A 233 -12.60 18.69 -12.43
N VAL A 234 -13.31 17.97 -13.29
CA VAL A 234 -14.45 18.49 -14.07
C VAL A 234 -15.51 17.41 -14.23
N LEU A 235 -16.69 17.68 -13.67
CA LEU A 235 -17.92 16.97 -13.98
C LEU A 235 -18.78 17.78 -14.96
N SER A 236 -19.34 17.11 -15.95
CA SER A 236 -20.37 17.70 -16.83
C SER A 236 -21.66 17.98 -16.06
N LEU A 237 -22.58 18.75 -16.66
CA LEU A 237 -23.93 18.99 -16.09
C LEU A 237 -24.74 17.71 -15.83
N ARG A 238 -24.33 16.58 -16.44
CA ARG A 238 -24.96 15.27 -16.25
C ARG A 238 -24.20 14.38 -15.26
N GLY A 239 -23.21 14.90 -14.54
CA GLY A 239 -22.43 14.14 -13.57
C GLY A 239 -21.40 13.20 -14.17
N ILE A 240 -21.07 13.35 -15.46
CA ILE A 240 -20.03 12.54 -16.13
C ILE A 240 -18.67 13.20 -15.95
N LEU A 241 -17.67 12.40 -15.63
CA LEU A 241 -16.27 12.81 -15.53
C LEU A 241 -15.69 13.12 -16.92
N VAL A 242 -15.13 14.32 -17.09
CA VAL A 242 -14.76 14.87 -18.41
C VAL A 242 -13.27 14.64 -18.70
N LEU A 243 -12.99 13.92 -19.79
CA LEU A 243 -11.62 13.75 -20.29
C LEU A 243 -11.06 15.04 -20.90
N ARG A 244 -9.82 15.39 -20.57
CA ARG A 244 -9.15 16.62 -21.05
C ARG A 244 -7.69 16.33 -21.45
N PRO A 245 -7.03 17.18 -22.26
CA PRO A 245 -5.69 16.90 -22.79
C PRO A 245 -4.61 16.61 -21.73
N GLU A 246 -4.71 17.23 -20.55
CA GLU A 246 -3.75 17.09 -19.44
C GLU A 246 -4.39 16.40 -18.23
N ASP A 247 -5.51 15.72 -18.42
CA ASP A 247 -6.24 15.06 -17.35
C ASP A 247 -7.03 13.88 -17.91
N PHE A 248 -6.47 12.70 -17.64
CA PHE A 248 -7.00 11.41 -18.05
C PHE A 248 -7.85 10.74 -16.96
N ASN A 249 -8.23 11.50 -15.94
CA ASN A 249 -9.07 11.13 -14.82
C ASN A 249 -8.57 9.92 -14.01
N PRO A 250 -7.35 9.97 -13.42
CA PRO A 250 -6.86 8.93 -12.52
C PRO A 250 -7.72 8.77 -11.25
N GLU A 251 -8.54 9.77 -10.89
CA GLU A 251 -9.43 9.71 -9.73
C GLU A 251 -10.67 8.81 -9.94
N ARG A 252 -10.83 8.25 -11.15
CA ARG A 252 -11.92 7.31 -11.43
C ARG A 252 -11.70 6.00 -10.68
N ILE A 253 -12.74 5.48 -10.04
CA ILE A 253 -12.70 4.17 -9.38
C ILE A 253 -13.66 3.25 -10.13
N LEU A 254 -13.14 2.18 -10.73
CA LEU A 254 -13.94 1.15 -11.38
C LEU A 254 -14.40 0.12 -10.35
N ILE A 255 -15.70 -0.06 -10.19
CA ILE A 255 -16.29 -1.08 -9.33
C ILE A 255 -16.58 -2.33 -10.18
N ASP A 256 -16.31 -3.51 -9.63
CA ASP A 256 -16.53 -4.83 -10.26
C ASP A 256 -17.33 -5.79 -9.35
N ASP A 257 -18.02 -6.76 -9.94
CA ASP A 257 -19.01 -7.62 -9.28
C ASP A 257 -18.44 -8.94 -8.71
N ALA A 258 -17.12 -9.03 -8.55
CA ALA A 258 -16.41 -10.23 -8.09
C ALA A 258 -16.95 -10.86 -6.77
N PHE A 259 -17.46 -10.05 -5.83
CA PHE A 259 -18.00 -10.55 -4.55
C PHE A 259 -19.51 -10.35 -4.39
N ILE A 260 -20.09 -9.40 -5.12
CA ILE A 260 -21.50 -9.03 -5.02
C ILE A 260 -22.07 -8.72 -6.40
N ASN A 261 -23.34 -9.02 -6.63
CA ASN A 261 -24.00 -8.58 -7.84
C ASN A 261 -24.16 -7.06 -7.83
N ILE A 262 -23.63 -6.39 -8.85
CA ILE A 262 -23.83 -4.96 -9.05
C ILE A 262 -25.19 -4.71 -9.72
N PRO A 263 -26.09 -3.93 -9.09
CA PRO A 263 -27.40 -3.62 -9.65
C PRO A 263 -27.30 -2.65 -10.85
N GLU A 264 -28.43 -2.39 -11.50
CA GLU A 264 -28.50 -1.34 -12.51
C GLU A 264 -28.40 0.03 -11.85
N ILE A 265 -27.28 0.71 -12.10
CA ILE A 265 -26.95 2.05 -11.62
C ILE A 265 -26.91 2.97 -12.84
N GLN A 266 -27.46 4.18 -12.67
CA GLN A 266 -27.46 5.23 -13.68
C GLN A 266 -26.43 6.30 -13.30
N VAL A 267 -25.96 7.05 -14.30
CA VAL A 267 -25.11 8.22 -14.05
C VAL A 267 -25.82 9.20 -13.11
N GLY A 268 -25.08 9.72 -12.14
CA GLY A 268 -25.59 10.66 -11.14
C GLY A 268 -26.16 9.99 -9.89
N ALA A 269 -26.28 8.67 -9.86
CA ALA A 269 -26.68 7.96 -8.64
C ALA A 269 -25.68 8.25 -7.52
N LEU A 270 -26.21 8.62 -6.35
CA LEU A 270 -25.44 8.88 -5.16
C LEU A 270 -25.58 7.70 -4.21
N PHE A 271 -24.45 7.12 -3.78
CA PHE A 271 -24.47 6.00 -2.85
C PHE A 271 -24.78 6.49 -1.43
N ASP A 272 -25.77 5.85 -0.80
CA ASP A 272 -26.29 6.24 0.52
C ASP A 272 -25.34 5.89 1.66
N GLN A 273 -24.51 4.87 1.47
CA GLN A 273 -23.56 4.34 2.42
C GLN A 273 -22.15 4.31 1.80
N PRO A 274 -21.08 4.38 2.62
CA PRO A 274 -19.73 4.17 2.13
C PRO A 274 -19.60 2.81 1.42
N ILE A 275 -18.89 2.80 0.29
CA ILE A 275 -18.58 1.55 -0.41
C ILE A 275 -17.29 0.99 0.20
N VAL A 276 -17.37 -0.17 0.84
CA VAL A 276 -16.20 -0.88 1.36
C VAL A 276 -15.89 -2.09 0.48
N GLY A 277 -14.66 -2.18 0.02
CA GLY A 277 -14.22 -3.24 -0.90
C GLY A 277 -12.72 -3.46 -0.87
N ILE A 278 -12.25 -4.37 -1.72
CA ILE A 278 -10.83 -4.73 -1.85
C ILE A 278 -10.32 -4.21 -3.20
N ILE A 279 -9.15 -3.58 -3.22
CA ILE A 279 -8.50 -3.19 -4.48
C ILE A 279 -7.89 -4.41 -5.15
N SER A 280 -8.13 -4.55 -6.45
CA SER A 280 -7.55 -5.58 -7.31
C SER A 280 -7.19 -4.96 -8.66
N TYR A 281 -6.60 -5.73 -9.55
CA TYR A 281 -6.22 -5.27 -10.87
C TYR A 281 -6.57 -6.33 -11.93
N ASP A 282 -7.33 -5.95 -12.96
CA ASP A 282 -7.65 -6.83 -14.10
C ASP A 282 -8.03 -6.01 -15.34
N PHE A 283 -7.76 -6.56 -16.53
CA PHE A 283 -8.01 -5.93 -17.83
C PHE A 283 -7.50 -4.49 -17.95
N GLY A 284 -6.28 -4.22 -17.44
CA GLY A 284 -5.68 -2.89 -17.57
C GLY A 284 -6.21 -1.84 -16.59
N ASN A 285 -6.97 -2.25 -15.58
CA ASN A 285 -7.63 -1.34 -14.65
C ASN A 285 -7.50 -1.84 -13.21
N PHE A 286 -7.20 -0.93 -12.29
CA PHE A 286 -7.51 -1.14 -10.89
C PHE A 286 -9.02 -1.15 -10.67
N ARG A 287 -9.46 -2.01 -9.77
CA ARG A 287 -10.86 -2.32 -9.50
C ARG A 287 -11.10 -2.31 -8.00
N LEU A 288 -12.18 -1.69 -7.58
CA LEU A 288 -12.75 -1.84 -6.25
C LEU A 288 -13.75 -3.00 -6.28
N LEU A 289 -13.49 -4.04 -5.50
CA LEU A 289 -14.37 -5.21 -5.37
C LEU A 289 -15.21 -5.04 -4.10
N PRO A 290 -16.46 -4.55 -4.15
CA PRO A 290 -17.24 -4.28 -2.94
C PRO A 290 -17.54 -5.57 -2.21
N THR A 291 -17.44 -5.53 -0.89
CA THR A 291 -17.72 -6.71 -0.03
C THR A 291 -19.10 -6.67 0.59
N GLU A 292 -19.84 -5.57 0.37
CA GLU A 292 -21.14 -5.29 0.95
C GLU A 292 -22.13 -4.82 -0.13
N LYS A 293 -23.42 -5.04 0.13
CA LYS A 293 -24.48 -4.65 -0.80
C LYS A 293 -24.51 -3.13 -1.00
N LEU A 294 -24.54 -2.70 -2.25
CA LEU A 294 -24.65 -1.30 -2.62
C LEU A 294 -26.10 -0.77 -2.48
N THR A 295 -26.23 0.45 -1.95
CA THR A 295 -27.48 1.21 -1.84
C THR A 295 -27.26 2.64 -2.35
N PHE A 296 -28.18 3.16 -3.15
CA PHE A 296 -28.06 4.46 -3.81
C PHE A 296 -29.44 5.05 -4.16
N SER A 297 -29.44 6.37 -4.36
CA SER A 297 -30.58 7.18 -4.80
C SER A 297 -30.34 7.86 -6.15
#